data_AF-A0A7S0F334-F1
#
_entry.id   AF-A0A7S0F334-F1
#
_cell.length_a   1.000
_cell.length_b   1.000
_cell.length_c   1.000
_cell.angle_alpha   90.00
_cell.angle_beta   90.00
_cell.angle_gamma   90.00
#
_symmetry.space_group_name_H-M   'P 1'
#
loop_
_entity.id
_entity.type
_entity.pdbx_description
1 polymer ?
#
loop_
_entity_poly.entity_id
_entity_poly.type
_entity_poly.pdbx_seq_one_letter_code
_entity_poly.pdbx_strand_id
1 'polypeptide(L)'
;KEVYHTQASGAKFDMVMSTKEQETFETALSARDGFESIKAGLTRVDVRKAECRNIEDKNQILRELEQGVGFDECNSLVVGLMSKALVDQAKANQARQMASLNGVLAGL
;
A
#
# COMPACT_ATOMS: atom_id res chain seq x y z
N LYS A 1 7.52 -14.87 1.27
CA LYS A 1 8.93 -14.61 1.66
C LYS A 1 9.41 -13.23 1.24
N GLU A 2 9.13 -12.76 0.02
CA GLU A 2 9.57 -11.43 -0.43
C GLU A 2 9.10 -10.28 0.47
N VAL A 3 7.82 -10.20 0.83
CA VAL A 3 7.31 -9.16 1.76
C VAL A 3 8.04 -9.14 3.11
N TYR A 4 8.27 -10.33 3.68
CA TYR A 4 9.00 -10.48 4.95
C TYR A 4 10.46 -10.02 4.81
N HIS A 5 11.13 -10.43 3.72
CA HIS A 5 12.48 -9.98 3.43
C HIS A 5 12.54 -8.48 3.11
N THR A 6 11.52 -7.89 2.47
CA THR A 6 11.44 -6.46 2.21
C THR A 6 11.44 -5.66 3.51
N GLN A 7 10.70 -6.12 4.52
CA GLN A 7 10.73 -5.49 5.84
C GLN A 7 12.07 -5.73 6.55
N ALA A 8 12.55 -6.97 6.58
CA ALA A 8 13.79 -7.33 7.28
C ALA A 8 15.05 -6.67 6.67
N SER A 9 15.06 -6.45 5.36
CA SER A 9 16.15 -5.79 4.62
C SER A 9 16.00 -4.27 4.53
N GLY A 10 14.84 -3.73 4.90
CA GLY A 10 14.50 -2.33 4.66
C GLY A 10 14.32 -1.97 3.19
N ALA A 11 14.15 -2.95 2.29
CA ALA A 11 13.87 -2.69 0.89
C ALA A 11 12.57 -1.91 0.72
N LYS A 12 12.51 -1.10 -0.33
CA LYS A 12 11.37 -0.21 -0.59
C LYS A 12 10.17 -1.04 -1.03
N PHE A 13 9.03 -0.84 -0.35
CA PHE A 13 7.75 -1.39 -0.77
C PHE A 13 7.06 -0.35 -1.67
N ASP A 14 7.15 -0.55 -2.98
CA ASP A 14 6.53 0.34 -3.96
C ASP A 14 5.19 -0.24 -4.43
N MET A 15 4.13 0.55 -4.33
CA MET A 15 2.85 0.25 -4.97
C MET A 15 2.88 0.77 -6.40
N VAL A 16 2.90 -0.15 -7.37
CA VAL A 16 2.83 0.20 -8.78
C VAL A 16 1.36 0.31 -9.19
N MET A 17 0.99 1.46 -9.75
CA MET A 17 -0.34 1.74 -10.28
C MET A 17 -0.21 2.24 -11.72
N SER A 18 -1.22 1.96 -12.55
CA SER A 18 -1.33 2.67 -13.83
C SER A 18 -1.63 4.16 -13.58
N THR A 19 -1.35 5.03 -14.55
CA THR A 19 -1.61 6.48 -14.43
C THR A 19 -3.06 6.77 -14.03
N LYS A 20 -4.02 6.06 -14.63
CA LYS A 20 -5.45 6.23 -14.33
C LYS A 20 -5.80 5.82 -12.90
N GLU A 21 -5.22 4.72 -12.41
CA GLU A 21 -5.42 4.27 -11.03
C GLU A 21 -4.76 5.23 -10.04
N GLN A 22 -3.60 5.78 -10.39
CA GLN A 22 -2.92 6.79 -9.59
C GLN A 22 -3.74 8.07 -9.48
N GLU A 23 -4.30 8.59 -10.58
CA GLU A 23 -5.19 9.77 -10.56
C GLU A 23 -6.45 9.52 -9.72
N THR A 24 -7.05 8.33 -9.86
CA THR A 24 -8.22 7.92 -9.07
C THR A 24 -7.87 7.85 -7.59
N PHE A 25 -6.71 7.30 -7.26
CA PHE A 25 -6.20 7.20 -5.91
C PHE A 25 -5.91 8.56 -5.29
N GLU A 26 -5.27 9.47 -6.02
CA GLU A 26 -4.98 10.84 -5.56
C GLU A 26 -6.26 11.67 -5.37
N THR A 27 -7.26 11.47 -6.24
CA THR A 27 -8.60 12.05 -6.09
C THR A 27 -9.28 11.54 -4.83
N ALA A 28 -9.26 10.22 -4.62
CA ALA A 28 -9.82 9.59 -3.42
C ALA A 28 -9.11 10.06 -2.15
N LEU A 29 -7.78 10.18 -2.16
CA LEU A 29 -6.98 10.70 -1.05
C LEU A 29 -7.36 12.14 -0.66
N SER A 30 -7.73 12.95 -1.64
CA SER A 30 -8.09 14.37 -1.43
C SER A 30 -9.52 14.56 -0.95
N ALA A 31 -10.33 13.50 -0.90
CA ALA A 31 -11.66 13.54 -0.34
C ALA A 31 -11.61 13.72 1.19
N ARG A 32 -12.66 14.34 1.77
CA ARG A 32 -12.74 14.68 3.20
C ARG A 32 -12.38 13.53 4.14
N ASP A 33 -12.86 12.32 3.86
CA ASP A 33 -12.61 11.10 4.64
C ASP A 33 -11.80 10.06 3.87
N GLY A 34 -11.16 10.49 2.78
CA GLY A 34 -10.48 9.64 1.80
C GLY A 34 -9.36 8.82 2.40
N PHE A 35 -8.49 9.47 3.18
CA PHE A 35 -7.37 8.82 3.84
C PHE A 35 -7.83 7.70 4.80
N GLU A 36 -8.78 8.00 5.69
CA GLU A 36 -9.27 7.00 6.66
C GLU A 36 -10.06 5.87 5.97
N SER A 37 -10.82 6.18 4.91
CA SER A 37 -11.51 5.16 4.11
C SER A 37 -10.51 4.21 3.43
N ILE A 38 -9.45 4.74 2.82
CA ILE A 38 -8.42 3.92 2.17
C ILE A 38 -7.68 3.08 3.22
N LYS A 39 -7.27 3.69 4.34
CA LYS A 39 -6.61 3.00 5.45
C LYS A 39 -7.47 1.88 6.03
N ALA A 40 -8.76 2.11 6.23
CA ALA A 40 -9.68 1.06 6.67
C ALA A 40 -9.78 -0.08 5.65
N GLY A 41 -9.73 0.23 4.34
CA GLY A 41 -9.62 -0.78 3.29
C GLY A 41 -8.35 -1.63 3.41
N LEU A 42 -7.20 -0.99 3.65
CA LEU A 42 -5.91 -1.67 3.82
C LEU A 42 -5.88 -2.64 5.00
N THR A 43 -6.57 -2.33 6.10
CA THR A 43 -6.65 -3.23 7.27
C THR A 43 -7.40 -4.53 7.01
N ARG A 44 -8.10 -4.66 5.87
CA ARG A 44 -8.86 -5.88 5.51
C ARG A 44 -8.02 -6.89 4.72
N VAL A 45 -6.74 -6.59 4.47
CA VAL A 45 -5.84 -7.49 3.75
C VAL A 45 -5.63 -8.76 4.57
N ASP A 46 -5.89 -9.90 3.92
CA ASP A 46 -5.66 -11.22 4.49
C ASP A 46 -4.97 -12.10 3.44
N VAL A 47 -3.70 -12.44 3.68
CA VAL A 47 -2.89 -13.26 2.78
C VAL A 47 -3.48 -14.65 2.53
N ARG A 48 -4.32 -15.18 3.44
CA ARG A 48 -5.02 -16.47 3.23
C ARG A 48 -6.01 -16.40 2.07
N LYS A 49 -6.54 -15.21 1.79
CA LYS A 49 -7.49 -14.95 0.70
C LYS A 49 -6.80 -14.56 -0.61
N ALA A 50 -5.46 -14.54 -0.66
CA ALA A 50 -4.73 -14.19 -1.86
C ALA A 50 -5.11 -15.13 -3.02
N GLU A 51 -5.35 -14.56 -4.20
CA GLU A 51 -5.62 -15.31 -5.42
C GLU A 51 -4.33 -15.58 -6.18
N CYS A 52 -4.23 -16.76 -6.80
CA CYS A 52 -3.10 -17.13 -7.63
C CYS A 52 -3.59 -17.99 -8.79
N ARG A 53 -2.94 -17.86 -9.95
CA ARG A 53 -3.25 -18.67 -11.14
C ARG A 53 -2.82 -20.12 -10.96
N ASN A 54 -1.72 -20.37 -10.26
CA ASN A 54 -1.27 -21.71 -9.90
C ASN A 54 -1.71 -22.04 -8.47
N ILE A 55 -2.69 -22.92 -8.34
CA ILE A 55 -3.25 -23.32 -7.04
C ILE A 55 -2.23 -24.15 -6.24
N GLU A 56 -1.39 -24.94 -6.90
CA GLU A 56 -0.38 -25.76 -6.24
C GLU A 56 0.70 -24.88 -5.58
N ASP A 57 1.24 -23.91 -6.34
CA ASP A 57 2.19 -22.94 -5.82
C ASP A 57 1.58 -22.12 -4.68
N LYS A 58 0.32 -21.69 -4.81
CA LYS A 58 -0.39 -20.98 -3.73
C LYS A 58 -0.39 -21.82 -2.46
N ASN A 59 -0.80 -23.09 -2.55
CA ASN A 59 -0.90 -23.95 -1.39
C ASN A 59 0.48 -24.20 -0.75
N GLN A 60 1.52 -24.37 -1.56
CA GLN A 60 2.89 -24.51 -1.07
C GLN A 60 3.36 -23.24 -0.35
N ILE A 61 3.16 -22.07 -0.96
CA ILE A 61 3.54 -20.78 -0.37
C ILE A 61 2.79 -20.54 0.94
N LEU A 62 1.49 -20.83 0.99
CA LEU A 62 0.70 -20.66 2.21
C LEU A 62 1.18 -21.59 3.33
N ARG A 63 1.51 -22.86 3.03
CA ARG A 63 2.08 -23.78 4.03
C ARG A 63 3.43 -23.32 4.53
N GLU A 64 4.33 -22.91 3.64
CA GLU A 64 5.64 -22.39 4.03
C GLU A 64 5.52 -21.11 4.87
N LEU A 65 4.57 -20.24 4.53
CA LEU A 65 4.31 -19.01 5.27
C LEU A 65 3.83 -19.31 6.68
N GLU A 66 2.89 -20.25 6.82
CA GLU A 66 2.34 -20.66 8.11
C GLU A 66 3.40 -21.30 9.01
N GLN A 67 4.27 -22.13 8.45
CA GLN A 67 5.36 -22.78 9.19
C GLN A 67 6.50 -21.82 9.56
N GLY A 68 6.76 -20.80 8.76
CA GLY A 68 7.89 -19.89 8.95
C GLY A 68 7.57 -18.67 9.80
N VAL A 69 6.57 -17.88 9.38
CA VAL A 69 6.26 -16.56 9.95
C VAL A 69 4.88 -16.55 10.63
N GLY A 70 3.94 -17.36 10.13
CA GLY A 70 2.54 -17.32 10.54
C GLY A 70 1.74 -16.26 9.77
N PHE A 71 0.45 -16.52 9.62
CA PHE A 71 -0.44 -15.63 8.85
C PHE A 71 -0.67 -14.28 9.52
N ASP A 72 -0.83 -14.26 10.84
CA ASP A 72 -1.14 -13.02 11.57
C ASP A 72 0.02 -12.04 11.55
N GLU A 73 1.24 -12.54 11.70
CA GLU A 73 2.44 -11.74 11.60
C GLU A 73 2.64 -11.24 10.17
N CYS A 74 2.54 -12.11 9.16
CA CYS A 74 2.61 -11.69 7.76
C CYS A 74 1.56 -10.62 7.40
N ASN A 75 0.31 -10.80 7.82
CA ASN A 75 -0.76 -9.81 7.62
C ASN A 75 -0.41 -8.47 8.28
N SER A 76 0.08 -8.49 9.52
CA SER A 76 0.51 -7.28 10.24
C SER A 76 1.63 -6.55 9.51
N LEU A 77 2.58 -7.28 8.94
CA LEU A 77 3.67 -6.72 8.13
C LEU A 77 3.16 -6.08 6.84
N VAL A 78 2.29 -6.77 6.11
CA VAL A 78 1.68 -6.24 4.87
C VAL A 78 0.91 -4.96 5.18
N VAL A 79 0.04 -4.97 6.20
CA VAL A 79 -0.73 -3.79 6.61
C VAL A 79 0.18 -2.64 7.01
N GLY A 80 1.26 -2.91 7.75
CA GLY A 80 2.25 -1.90 8.13
C GLY A 80 2.94 -1.25 6.92
N LEU A 81 3.39 -2.07 5.96
CA LEU A 81 4.02 -1.60 4.73
C LEU A 81 3.07 -0.76 3.88
N MET A 82 1.84 -1.23 3.69
CA MET A 82 0.83 -0.49 2.92
C MET A 82 0.42 0.81 3.61
N SER A 83 0.30 0.82 4.94
CA SER A 83 0.00 2.02 5.72
C SER A 83 1.11 3.06 5.60
N LYS A 84 2.38 2.63 5.65
CA LYS A 84 3.53 3.52 5.44
C LYS A 84 3.52 4.12 4.03
N ALA A 85 3.34 3.29 3.01
CA ALA A 85 3.28 3.75 1.63
C ALA A 85 2.11 4.73 1.38
N LEU A 86 0.94 4.49 2.00
CA LEU A 86 -0.19 5.42 1.98
C LEU A 86 0.17 6.79 2.57
N VAL A 87 0.83 6.80 3.74
CA VAL A 87 1.27 8.06 4.39
C VAL A 87 2.28 8.80 3.52
N ASP A 88 3.24 8.10 2.92
CA ASP A 88 4.24 8.71 2.06
C ASP A 88 3.60 9.32 0.79
N GLN A 89 2.63 8.62 0.19
CA GLN A 89 1.89 9.13 -0.96
C GLN A 89 1.00 10.33 -0.61
N ALA A 90 0.34 10.31 0.56
CA ALA A 90 -0.46 11.44 1.04
C ALA A 90 0.40 12.70 1.24
N LYS A 91 1.59 12.55 1.85
CA LYS A 91 2.56 13.64 1.99
C LYS A 91 3.02 14.18 0.63
N ALA A 92 3.34 13.29 -0.31
CA ALA A 92 3.76 13.68 -1.66
C ALA A 92 2.65 14.40 -2.43
N ASN A 93 1.39 13.98 -2.27
CA ASN A 93 0.24 14.66 -2.86
C ASN A 93 0.04 16.05 -2.25
N GLN A 94 0.09 16.16 -0.91
CA GLN A 94 -0.02 17.45 -0.21
C GLN A 94 1.08 18.43 -0.64
N ALA A 95 2.33 17.97 -0.76
CA ALA A 95 3.45 18.81 -1.22
C ALA A 95 3.22 19.33 -2.66
N ARG A 96 2.71 18.49 -3.56
CA ARG A 96 2.34 18.89 -4.94
C ARG A 96 1.21 19.92 -4.95
N GLN A 97 0.19 19.74 -4.13
CA GLN A 97 -0.92 20.70 -4.02
C GLN A 97 -0.44 22.07 -3.52
N MET A 98 0.42 22.11 -2.48
CA MET A 98 0.97 23.38 -1.97
C MET A 98 1.87 24.08 -2.99
N ALA A 99 2.70 23.32 -3.72
CA ALA A 99 3.54 23.88 -4.79
C ALA A 99 2.71 24.49 -5.93
N SER A 100 1.63 23.80 -6.34
CA SER A 100 0.69 24.30 -7.35
C SER A 100 0.01 25.59 -6.90
N LEU A 101 -0.49 25.65 -5.66
CA LEU A 101 -1.15 26.83 -5.10
C LEU A 101 -0.21 28.05 -5.05
N ASN A 102 1.04 27.83 -4.62
CA ASN A 102 2.06 28.88 -4.57
C ASN A 102 2.46 29.38 -5.95
N GLY A 103 2.51 28.51 -6.96
CA GLY A 103 2.79 28.89 -8.34
C GLY A 103 1.69 29.77 -8.95
N VAL A 104 0.42 29.50 -8.62
CA VAL A 104 -0.73 30.31 -9.05
C VAL A 104 -0.71 31.70 -8.39
N LEU A 105 -0.41 31.77 -7.09
CA LEU A 105 -0.33 33.03 -6.36
C LEU A 105 0.86 33.91 -6.75
N ALA A 106 1.98 33.32 -7.17
CA ALA A 106 3.15 34.05 -7.66
C ALA A 106 2.98 34.60 -9.10
N GLY A 107 1.95 34.15 -9.83
CA GLY A 107 1.63 34.60 -11.19
C GLY A 107 0.52 35.65 -11.28
N LEU A 108 -0.06 36.05 -10.14
CA LEU A 108 -1.02 37.16 -9.99
C LEU A 108 -0.31 38.42 -9.48
#